data_AF-A0A538PSI6-F1
#
_entry.id   AF-A0A538PSI6-F1
#
_cell.length_a   1.000
_cell.length_b   1.000
_cell.length_c   1.000
_cell.angle_alpha   90.00
_cell.angle_beta   90.00
_cell.angle_gamma   90.00
#
_symmetry.space_group_name_H-M   'P 1'
#
loop_
_entity.id
_entity.type
_entity.pdbx_description
1 polymer ?
#
loop_
_entity_poly.entity_id
_entity_poly.type
_entity_poly.pdbx_seq_one_letter_code
_entity_poly.pdbx_strand_id
1 'polypeptide(L)'
;MTGHVAPHRWADLWAGRIDDAERVEMERHAERCQDCARVRRRVTRASDSFVAIRTQSPPEVSWDTIRARVHWSVSTEKHAALRRRAPAWGWLAAATAAGIAAALATGEAPLWAPAEPPAAIAGRPEPARPTAQPAPLIGLVTRASGDVMVDGVRPPDLFARVLGQGNALATGDGRVDVQFGGDSALSLGPMSTIKLRRFDAGTIELAVEGSVVITVAPRAEGQRFVVDAGEHVVEVRGTEFRVSHDARATSVACHRGMVVVSDTTGKVEVGAARRITIAAGHAVASEHPVEMSAEDSAAFDQAPPLTLPLWDPTALERNSAPLEIATSGHRGVRVDGIELGLAPLKVRVMPGRHSVEAADSAGRFRRAGWVDVATAPGGTRFEVPAEPPATGNLLERRRQLRAGIDHSRLGHCVRSIAKAGVTGTYVQIEIAVDARGAVGFLNVIDTDLPSATASCVRDVLAAIGFGRGAAATWRERVDL
;
A
#
# COMPACT_ATOMS: atom_id res chain seq x y z
N MET A 1 -39.86 43.61 -5.56
CA MET A 1 -39.95 42.14 -5.74
C MET A 1 -40.94 41.49 -4.78
N THR A 2 -41.97 40.80 -5.28
CA THR A 2 -43.01 40.10 -4.48
C THR A 2 -42.75 38.59 -4.28
N GLY A 3 -41.68 38.05 -4.85
CA GLY A 3 -41.28 36.65 -4.70
C GLY A 3 -39.80 36.48 -4.35
N HIS A 4 -39.39 35.26 -4.00
CA HIS A 4 -37.99 34.93 -3.73
C HIS A 4 -37.12 35.10 -4.97
N VAL A 5 -35.89 35.59 -4.77
CA VAL A 5 -34.86 35.66 -5.80
C VAL A 5 -34.35 34.24 -6.08
N ALA A 6 -34.40 33.80 -7.33
CA ALA A 6 -33.92 32.47 -7.71
C ALA A 6 -32.40 32.31 -7.45
N PRO A 7 -31.90 31.12 -7.04
CA PRO A 7 -30.49 30.91 -6.74
C PRO A 7 -29.50 31.26 -7.84
N HIS A 8 -29.84 31.01 -9.12
CA HIS A 8 -28.96 31.32 -10.25
C HIS A 8 -28.75 32.83 -10.43
N ARG A 9 -29.76 33.65 -10.11
CA ARG A 9 -29.67 35.12 -10.16
C ARG A 9 -28.66 35.66 -9.15
N TRP A 10 -28.54 35.04 -7.98
CA TRP A 10 -27.47 35.36 -7.02
C TRP A 10 -26.08 35.00 -7.55
N ALA A 11 -25.96 33.94 -8.35
CA ALA A 11 -24.70 33.56 -9.00
C ALA A 11 -24.36 34.53 -10.14
N ASP A 12 -25.36 34.97 -10.91
CA ASP A 12 -25.21 36.02 -11.92
C ASP A 12 -24.78 37.35 -11.30
N LEU A 13 -25.36 37.70 -10.14
CA LEU A 13 -24.97 38.90 -9.40
C LEU A 13 -23.51 38.84 -8.97
N TRP A 14 -23.06 37.70 -8.44
CA TRP A 14 -21.67 37.50 -8.06
C TRP A 14 -20.72 37.54 -9.26
N ALA A 15 -21.16 37.03 -10.42
CA ALA A 15 -20.41 37.08 -11.67
C ALA A 15 -20.41 38.48 -12.35
N GLY A 16 -21.04 39.49 -11.74
CA GLY A 16 -21.15 40.84 -12.32
C GLY A 16 -22.04 40.91 -13.56
N ARG A 17 -22.97 39.96 -13.74
CA ARG A 17 -23.88 39.90 -14.89
C ARG A 17 -25.24 40.56 -14.66
N ILE A 18 -25.49 41.05 -13.45
CA ILE A 18 -26.72 41.76 -13.07
C ILE A 18 -26.43 43.26 -13.06
N ASP A 19 -27.34 44.06 -13.60
CA ASP A 19 -27.20 45.51 -13.58
C ASP A 19 -27.27 46.08 -12.16
N ASP A 20 -26.76 47.30 -12.00
CA ASP A 20 -26.63 47.92 -10.68
C ASP A 20 -27.99 48.19 -10.00
N ALA A 21 -29.05 48.46 -10.77
CA ALA A 21 -30.37 48.76 -10.23
C ALA A 21 -31.04 47.49 -9.68
N GLU A 22 -30.95 46.40 -10.43
CA GLU A 22 -31.47 45.08 -10.06
C GLU A 22 -30.65 44.48 -8.90
N ARG A 23 -29.33 44.72 -8.86
CA ARG A 23 -28.49 44.40 -7.67
C ARG A 23 -29.05 45.05 -6.41
N VAL A 24 -29.30 46.36 -6.45
CA VAL A 24 -29.79 47.11 -5.28
C VAL A 24 -31.16 46.59 -4.84
N GLU A 25 -32.04 46.22 -5.77
CA GLU A 25 -33.33 45.64 -5.44
C GLU A 25 -33.19 44.24 -4.80
N MET A 26 -32.33 43.38 -5.36
CA MET A 26 -32.04 42.04 -4.82
C MET A 26 -31.45 42.13 -3.41
N GLU A 27 -30.49 43.02 -3.17
CA GLU A 27 -29.86 43.21 -1.86
C GLU A 27 -30.86 43.70 -0.82
N ARG A 28 -31.64 44.74 -1.15
CA ARG A 28 -32.71 45.25 -0.28
C ARG A 28 -33.77 44.19 0.03
N HIS A 29 -34.06 43.30 -0.93
CA HIS A 29 -34.97 42.19 -0.69
C HIS A 29 -34.36 41.13 0.25
N ALA A 30 -33.08 40.79 0.08
CA ALA A 30 -32.39 39.85 0.97
C ALA A 30 -32.24 40.37 2.41
N GLU A 31 -32.18 41.69 2.63
CA GLU A 31 -32.23 42.27 3.98
C GLU A 31 -33.54 41.99 4.71
N ARG A 32 -34.65 41.85 3.96
CA ARG A 32 -36.00 41.64 4.52
C ARG A 32 -36.48 40.20 4.46
N CYS A 33 -35.89 39.37 3.59
CA CYS A 33 -36.29 37.98 3.36
C CYS A 33 -35.19 37.01 3.81
N GLN A 34 -35.44 36.26 4.91
CA GLN A 34 -34.46 35.34 5.50
C GLN A 34 -34.01 34.21 4.54
N ASP A 35 -34.92 33.70 3.70
CA ASP A 35 -34.59 32.64 2.74
C ASP A 35 -33.67 33.14 1.63
N CYS A 36 -33.96 34.32 1.08
CA CYS A 36 -33.09 34.97 0.11
C CYS A 36 -31.71 35.30 0.72
N ALA A 37 -31.66 35.74 1.98
CA ALA A 37 -30.39 35.96 2.69
C ALA A 37 -29.58 34.66 2.84
N ARG A 38 -30.25 33.53 3.11
CA ARG A 38 -29.60 32.21 3.24
C ARG A 38 -29.05 31.73 1.90
N VAL A 39 -29.82 31.86 0.82
CA VAL A 39 -29.39 31.51 -0.53
C VAL A 39 -28.21 32.38 -0.97
N ARG A 40 -28.28 33.70 -0.74
CA ARG A 40 -27.16 34.64 -0.99
C ARG A 40 -25.89 34.17 -0.29
N ARG A 41 -25.92 33.92 1.02
CA ARG A 41 -24.74 33.45 1.78
C ARG A 41 -24.17 32.14 1.25
N ARG A 42 -25.03 31.20 0.83
CA ARG A 42 -24.59 29.92 0.26
C ARG A 42 -23.88 30.11 -1.08
N VAL A 43 -24.43 30.95 -1.96
CA VAL A 43 -23.83 31.25 -3.27
C VAL A 43 -22.52 32.00 -3.07
N THR A 44 -22.47 33.05 -2.24
CA THR A 44 -21.24 33.78 -1.94
C THR A 44 -20.14 32.85 -1.41
N ARG A 45 -20.43 31.99 -0.44
CA ARG A 45 -19.46 31.03 0.10
C ARG A 45 -18.93 30.06 -0.97
N ALA A 46 -19.81 29.55 -1.83
CA ALA A 46 -19.41 28.67 -2.92
C ALA A 46 -18.51 29.41 -3.92
N SER A 47 -18.86 30.64 -4.28
CA SER A 47 -18.09 31.44 -5.22
C SER A 47 -16.74 31.91 -4.67
N ASP A 48 -16.65 32.28 -3.39
CA ASP A 48 -15.39 32.61 -2.72
C ASP A 48 -14.44 31.39 -2.70
N SER A 49 -14.99 30.17 -2.59
CA SER A 49 -14.20 28.93 -2.69
C SER A 49 -13.57 28.77 -4.07
N PHE A 50 -14.26 29.17 -5.16
CA PHE A 50 -13.69 29.12 -6.50
C PHE A 50 -12.58 30.16 -6.71
N VAL A 51 -12.69 31.35 -6.11
CA VAL A 51 -11.60 32.34 -6.12
C VAL A 51 -10.40 31.79 -5.37
N ALA A 52 -10.60 31.20 -4.18
CA ALA A 52 -9.55 30.55 -3.41
C ALA A 52 -8.84 29.45 -4.21
N ILE A 53 -9.60 28.58 -4.89
CA ILE A 53 -9.05 27.53 -5.77
C ILE A 53 -8.27 28.12 -6.95
N ARG A 54 -8.76 29.21 -7.57
CA ARG A 54 -8.09 29.86 -8.71
C ARG A 54 -6.80 30.56 -8.31
N THR A 55 -6.70 31.04 -7.07
CA THR A 55 -5.50 31.66 -6.51
C THR A 55 -4.51 30.66 -5.93
N GLN A 56 -4.93 29.41 -5.70
CA GLN A 56 -3.99 28.34 -5.39
C GLN A 56 -3.18 28.02 -6.64
N SER A 57 -1.87 27.83 -6.48
CA SER A 57 -1.05 27.31 -7.55
C SER A 57 -1.70 26.01 -8.06
N PRO A 58 -1.89 25.85 -9.38
CA PRO A 58 -2.44 24.62 -9.92
C PRO A 58 -1.64 23.45 -9.34
N PRO A 59 -2.30 22.42 -8.80
CA PRO A 59 -1.57 21.28 -8.27
C PRO A 59 -0.65 20.76 -9.38
N GLU A 60 0.61 20.47 -9.06
CA GLU A 60 1.50 19.78 -9.97
C GLU A 60 0.95 18.36 -10.17
N VAL A 61 -0.02 18.24 -11.06
CA VAL A 61 -0.54 16.94 -11.49
C VAL A 61 0.52 16.37 -12.39
N SER A 62 1.39 15.53 -11.84
CA SER A 62 2.36 14.78 -12.62
C SER A 62 1.60 13.78 -13.50
N TRP A 63 1.26 14.22 -14.71
CA TRP A 63 0.60 13.39 -15.72
C TRP A 63 1.36 12.09 -15.99
N ASP A 64 2.68 12.08 -15.80
CA ASP A 64 3.51 10.88 -15.90
C ASP A 64 3.24 9.89 -14.75
N THR A 65 3.05 10.35 -13.51
CA THR A 65 2.64 9.46 -12.40
C THR A 65 1.22 8.94 -12.59
N ILE A 66 0.31 9.77 -13.09
CA ILE A 66 -1.04 9.30 -13.45
C ILE A 66 -0.94 8.27 -14.58
N ARG A 67 -0.13 8.51 -15.61
CA ARG A 67 0.04 7.58 -16.74
C ARG A 67 0.68 6.26 -16.30
N ALA A 68 1.70 6.29 -15.45
CA ALA A 68 2.32 5.09 -14.90
C ALA A 68 1.32 4.30 -14.03
N ARG A 69 0.59 4.98 -13.13
CA ARG A 69 -0.44 4.36 -12.28
C ARG A 69 -1.61 3.80 -13.10
N VAL A 70 -2.04 4.51 -14.14
CA VAL A 70 -3.08 4.07 -15.09
C VAL A 70 -2.56 2.89 -15.91
N HIS A 71 -1.32 2.90 -16.39
CA HIS A 71 -0.72 1.77 -17.11
C HIS A 71 -0.73 0.50 -16.24
N TRP A 72 -0.34 0.62 -14.97
CA TRP A 72 -0.36 -0.47 -14.01
C TRP A 72 -1.78 -0.92 -13.63
N SER A 73 -2.69 0.00 -13.30
CA SER A 73 -4.06 -0.31 -12.86
C SER A 73 -4.98 -0.77 -14.00
N VAL A 74 -4.87 -0.19 -15.19
CA VAL A 74 -5.65 -0.62 -16.36
C VAL A 74 -5.14 -1.96 -16.86
N SER A 75 -3.84 -2.26 -16.75
CA SER A 75 -3.32 -3.60 -16.99
C SER A 75 -3.97 -4.62 -16.05
N THR A 76 -3.98 -4.37 -14.74
CA THR A 76 -4.56 -5.31 -13.76
C THR A 76 -6.08 -5.46 -13.91
N GLU A 77 -6.83 -4.37 -14.09
CA GLU A 77 -8.29 -4.41 -14.25
C GLU A 77 -8.73 -5.00 -15.60
N LYS A 78 -8.07 -4.65 -16.70
CA LYS A 78 -8.36 -5.23 -18.03
C LYS A 78 -8.14 -6.73 -18.02
N HIS A 79 -7.13 -7.22 -17.31
CA HIS A 79 -6.90 -8.65 -17.17
C HIS A 79 -7.88 -9.33 -16.19
N ALA A 80 -8.31 -8.67 -15.11
CA ALA A 80 -9.41 -9.17 -14.28
C ALA A 80 -10.73 -9.28 -15.07
N ALA A 81 -11.00 -8.32 -15.97
CA ALA A 81 -12.18 -8.33 -16.84
C ALA A 81 -12.10 -9.42 -17.93
N LEU A 82 -10.91 -9.65 -18.51
CA LEU A 82 -10.71 -10.76 -19.46
C LEU A 82 -10.88 -12.13 -18.79
N ARG A 83 -10.52 -12.27 -17.51
CA ARG A 83 -10.69 -13.51 -16.73
C ARG A 83 -12.15 -13.80 -16.35
N ARG A 84 -13.02 -12.78 -16.26
CA ARG A 84 -14.46 -12.97 -15.96
C ARG A 84 -15.29 -13.47 -17.13
N ARG A 85 -14.73 -13.52 -18.35
CA ARG A 85 -15.38 -14.25 -19.45
C ARG A 85 -15.13 -15.73 -19.26
N ALA A 86 -15.95 -16.37 -18.41
CA ALA A 86 -16.14 -17.81 -18.48
C ALA A 86 -16.38 -18.17 -19.95
N PRO A 87 -15.69 -19.19 -20.50
CA PRO A 87 -15.84 -19.53 -21.90
C PRO A 87 -17.32 -19.86 -22.09
N ALA A 88 -17.93 -19.19 -23.06
CA ALA A 88 -19.35 -19.30 -23.33
C ALA A 88 -19.61 -20.73 -23.85
N TRP A 89 -19.76 -21.69 -22.96
CA TRP A 89 -20.25 -23.04 -23.23
C TRP A 89 -21.61 -23.27 -22.56
N GLY A 90 -22.00 -22.39 -21.62
CA GLY A 90 -23.32 -22.44 -20.98
C GLY A 90 -24.50 -22.26 -21.95
N TRP A 91 -24.33 -21.50 -23.03
CA TRP A 91 -25.36 -21.34 -24.08
C TRP A 91 -25.48 -22.59 -24.97
N LEU A 92 -24.39 -23.35 -25.17
CA LEU A 92 -24.43 -24.63 -25.89
C LEU A 92 -25.20 -25.70 -25.08
N ALA A 93 -25.02 -25.73 -23.75
CA ALA A 93 -25.78 -26.62 -22.87
C ALA A 93 -27.29 -26.25 -22.80
N ALA A 94 -27.60 -24.95 -22.82
CA ALA A 94 -28.99 -24.49 -22.87
C ALA A 94 -29.67 -24.79 -24.23
N ALA A 95 -28.93 -24.71 -25.34
CA ALA A 95 -29.44 -25.04 -26.67
C ALA A 95 -29.74 -26.53 -26.84
N THR A 96 -28.90 -27.43 -26.30
CA THR A 96 -29.18 -28.87 -26.30
C THR A 96 -30.37 -29.24 -25.41
N ALA A 97 -30.51 -28.64 -24.24
CA ALA A 97 -31.68 -28.86 -23.38
C ALA A 97 -32.99 -28.37 -24.03
N ALA A 98 -32.97 -27.20 -24.70
CA ALA A 98 -34.13 -26.68 -25.42
C ALA A 98 -34.50 -27.55 -26.64
N GLY A 99 -33.51 -28.10 -27.36
CA GLY A 99 -33.74 -29.02 -28.47
C GLY A 99 -34.43 -30.32 -28.04
N ILE A 100 -34.04 -30.88 -26.88
CA ILE A 100 -34.67 -32.09 -26.34
C ILE A 100 -36.11 -31.79 -25.87
N ALA A 101 -36.34 -30.65 -25.22
CA ALA A 101 -37.69 -30.26 -24.78
C ALA A 101 -38.63 -29.97 -25.97
N ALA A 102 -38.13 -29.35 -27.04
CA ALA A 102 -38.91 -29.11 -28.26
C ALA A 102 -39.26 -30.42 -28.98
N ALA A 103 -38.32 -31.38 -29.06
CA ALA A 103 -38.55 -32.70 -29.65
C ALA A 103 -39.57 -33.53 -28.85
N LEU A 104 -39.63 -33.37 -27.53
CA LEU A 104 -40.65 -34.00 -26.69
C LEU A 104 -42.03 -33.33 -26.81
N ALA A 105 -42.09 -32.05 -27.17
CA ALA A 105 -43.34 -31.29 -27.28
C ALA A 105 -44.04 -31.46 -28.65
N THR A 106 -43.31 -31.78 -29.73
CA THR A 106 -43.90 -31.90 -31.08
C THR A 106 -44.42 -33.30 -31.41
N GLY A 107 -44.24 -34.30 -30.54
CA GLY A 107 -44.89 -35.62 -30.66
C GLY A 107 -44.49 -36.47 -31.87
N GLU A 108 -43.61 -35.99 -32.74
CA GLU A 108 -43.04 -36.75 -33.86
C GLU A 108 -41.69 -37.33 -33.45
N ALA A 109 -41.71 -38.27 -32.51
CA ALA A 109 -40.59 -39.17 -32.35
C ALA A 109 -40.65 -40.18 -33.52
N PRO A 110 -39.65 -40.25 -34.42
CA PRO A 110 -39.58 -41.37 -35.34
C PRO A 110 -39.50 -42.65 -34.50
N LEU A 111 -40.53 -43.49 -34.61
CA LEU A 111 -40.55 -44.84 -34.08
C LEU A 111 -39.51 -45.66 -34.82
N TRP A 112 -38.23 -45.45 -34.48
CA TRP A 112 -37.17 -46.36 -34.85
C TRP A 112 -37.41 -47.62 -34.03
N ALA A 113 -37.78 -48.69 -34.72
CA ALA A 113 -37.92 -50.01 -34.13
C ALA A 113 -36.67 -50.31 -33.28
N PRO A 114 -36.82 -50.81 -32.05
CA PRO A 114 -35.68 -51.20 -31.23
C PRO A 114 -34.95 -52.33 -31.95
N ALA A 115 -33.85 -52.00 -32.62
CA ALA A 115 -32.88 -52.99 -33.03
C ALA A 115 -32.43 -53.71 -31.75
N GLU A 116 -32.54 -55.04 -31.75
CA GLU A 116 -31.95 -55.88 -30.71
C GLU A 116 -30.55 -55.33 -30.39
N PRO A 117 -30.27 -54.94 -29.13
CA PRO A 117 -28.96 -54.45 -28.78
C PRO A 117 -27.96 -55.53 -29.17
N PRO A 118 -27.02 -55.27 -30.09
CA PRO A 118 -26.00 -56.25 -30.42
C PRO A 118 -25.34 -56.66 -29.12
N ALA A 119 -25.26 -57.98 -28.89
CA ALA A 119 -24.63 -58.56 -27.71
C ALA A 119 -23.40 -57.74 -27.37
N ALA A 120 -23.42 -57.09 -26.20
CA ALA A 120 -22.35 -56.22 -25.76
C ALA A 120 -21.04 -57.01 -25.83
N ILE A 121 -20.28 -56.79 -26.89
CA ILE A 121 -18.92 -57.26 -27.00
C ILE A 121 -18.26 -56.65 -25.78
N ALA A 122 -17.88 -57.50 -24.82
CA ALA A 122 -17.17 -57.08 -23.63
C ALA A 122 -15.93 -56.30 -24.11
N GLY A 123 -16.07 -54.97 -24.14
CA GLY A 123 -15.03 -54.08 -24.60
C GLY A 123 -13.83 -54.36 -23.72
N ARG A 124 -12.78 -54.88 -24.33
CA ARG A 124 -11.47 -55.05 -23.69
C ARG A 124 -11.19 -53.76 -22.93
N PRO A 125 -11.02 -53.78 -21.59
CA PRO A 125 -10.88 -52.57 -20.80
C PRO A 125 -9.81 -51.70 -21.46
N GLU A 126 -10.23 -50.51 -21.88
CA GLU A 126 -9.32 -49.56 -22.51
C GLU A 126 -8.18 -49.36 -21.51
N PRO A 127 -6.92 -49.66 -21.89
CA PRO A 127 -5.80 -49.58 -20.97
C PRO A 127 -5.80 -48.17 -20.38
N ALA A 128 -5.89 -48.09 -19.05
CA ALA A 128 -6.00 -46.82 -18.33
C ALA A 128 -4.96 -45.86 -18.90
N ARG A 129 -5.42 -44.75 -19.52
CA ARG A 129 -4.51 -43.75 -20.07
C ARG A 129 -3.55 -43.37 -18.95
N PRO A 130 -2.22 -43.42 -19.19
CA PRO A 130 -1.25 -42.94 -18.23
C PRO A 130 -1.67 -41.54 -17.80
N THR A 131 -1.94 -41.37 -16.50
CA THR A 131 -2.26 -40.05 -15.95
C THR A 131 -1.09 -39.14 -16.28
N ALA A 132 -1.32 -38.15 -17.15
CA ALA A 132 -0.29 -37.21 -17.55
C ALA A 132 0.35 -36.60 -16.30
N GLN A 133 1.67 -36.66 -16.21
CA GLN A 133 2.37 -36.06 -15.08
C GLN A 133 2.05 -34.56 -15.01
N PRO A 134 1.79 -34.01 -13.81
CA PRO A 134 1.55 -32.58 -13.66
C PRO A 134 2.71 -31.76 -14.22
N ALA A 135 2.41 -30.66 -14.90
CA ALA A 135 3.45 -29.77 -15.45
C ALA A 135 4.22 -29.10 -14.29
N PRO A 136 5.57 -29.03 -14.35
CA PRO A 136 6.36 -28.36 -13.33
C PRO A 136 6.02 -26.86 -13.29
N LEU A 137 6.05 -26.28 -12.08
CA LEU A 137 5.93 -24.85 -11.88
C LEU A 137 7.30 -24.21 -11.80
N ILE A 138 7.33 -22.91 -12.05
CA ILE A 138 8.52 -22.07 -12.01
C ILE A 138 8.24 -20.90 -11.07
N GLY A 139 9.18 -20.62 -10.18
CA GLY A 139 9.20 -19.45 -9.32
C GLY A 139 10.23 -18.45 -9.83
N LEU A 140 9.87 -17.17 -9.83
CA LEU A 140 10.76 -16.07 -10.18
C LEU A 140 10.86 -15.11 -9.00
N VAL A 141 12.08 -14.70 -8.67
CA VAL A 141 12.31 -13.65 -7.67
C VAL A 141 11.79 -12.31 -8.22
N THR A 142 10.88 -11.68 -7.47
CA THR A 142 10.28 -10.38 -7.81
C THR A 142 10.84 -9.25 -6.95
N ARG A 143 11.28 -9.53 -5.72
CA ARG A 143 11.92 -8.57 -4.81
C ARG A 143 12.94 -9.27 -3.92
N ALA A 144 14.04 -8.60 -3.61
CA ALA A 144 15.02 -9.07 -2.65
C ALA A 144 15.67 -7.88 -1.92
N SER A 145 15.81 -7.97 -0.61
CA SER A 145 16.53 -6.98 0.22
C SER A 145 17.41 -7.71 1.23
N GLY A 146 18.52 -7.09 1.64
CA GLY A 146 19.47 -7.69 2.58
C GLY A 146 20.08 -9.00 2.07
N ASP A 147 20.42 -9.88 3.00
CA ASP A 147 21.09 -11.14 2.69
C ASP A 147 20.10 -12.21 2.22
N VAL A 148 20.25 -12.67 0.98
CA VAL A 148 19.46 -13.74 0.37
C VAL A 148 20.37 -14.80 -0.23
N MET A 149 20.11 -16.06 0.09
CA MET A 149 20.84 -17.23 -0.40
C MET A 149 19.89 -18.18 -1.14
N VAL A 150 20.42 -18.84 -2.16
CA VAL A 150 19.75 -19.91 -2.91
C VAL A 150 20.66 -21.13 -2.82
N ASP A 151 20.14 -22.25 -2.35
CA ASP A 151 20.88 -23.51 -2.19
C ASP A 151 22.19 -23.33 -1.39
N GLY A 152 22.15 -22.46 -0.37
CA GLY A 152 23.28 -22.17 0.52
C GLY A 152 24.34 -21.20 -0.04
N VAL A 153 24.16 -20.67 -1.25
CA VAL A 153 25.08 -19.69 -1.85
C VAL A 153 24.39 -18.35 -2.07
N ARG A 154 25.16 -17.25 -2.11
CA ARG A 154 24.66 -15.91 -2.47
C ARG A 154 24.85 -15.68 -3.97
N PRO A 155 23.83 -15.93 -4.82
CA PRO A 155 24.01 -15.80 -6.26
C PRO A 155 24.13 -14.32 -6.68
N PRO A 156 25.13 -13.95 -7.51
CA PRO A 156 25.18 -12.61 -8.11
C PRO A 156 24.02 -12.38 -9.09
N ASP A 157 23.44 -13.47 -9.60
CA ASP A 157 22.41 -13.54 -10.63
C ASP A 157 21.03 -13.95 -10.06
N LEU A 158 20.72 -13.59 -8.81
CA LEU A 158 19.48 -14.00 -8.12
C LEU A 158 18.20 -13.83 -8.97
N PHE A 159 18.09 -12.73 -9.72
CA PHE A 159 16.94 -12.43 -10.58
C PHE A 159 16.99 -13.11 -11.96
N ALA A 160 18.08 -13.76 -12.35
CA ALA A 160 18.11 -14.60 -13.56
C ALA A 160 17.70 -16.05 -13.26
N ARG A 161 17.65 -16.44 -11.98
CA ARG A 161 17.40 -17.83 -11.59
C ARG A 161 15.92 -18.16 -11.63
N VAL A 162 15.65 -19.32 -12.23
CA VAL A 162 14.38 -20.05 -12.13
C VAL A 162 14.43 -20.93 -10.89
N LEU A 163 13.42 -20.78 -10.04
CA LEU A 163 13.24 -21.63 -8.86
C LEU A 163 12.24 -22.74 -9.20
N GLY A 164 12.60 -23.97 -8.87
CA GLY A 164 11.77 -25.15 -9.09
C GLY A 164 11.89 -26.14 -7.94
N GLN A 165 11.38 -27.35 -8.17
CA GLN A 165 11.50 -28.42 -7.20
C GLN A 165 12.95 -28.68 -6.81
N GLY A 166 13.21 -28.84 -5.51
CA GLY A 166 14.52 -29.12 -4.93
C GLY A 166 15.27 -27.89 -4.45
N ASN A 167 14.97 -26.70 -4.98
CA ASN A 167 15.64 -25.47 -4.53
C ASN A 167 15.28 -25.11 -3.09
N ALA A 168 16.24 -24.48 -2.40
CA ALA A 168 16.07 -23.88 -1.09
C ALA A 168 16.42 -22.39 -1.13
N LEU A 169 15.64 -21.56 -0.46
CA LEU A 169 15.96 -20.15 -0.22
C LEU A 169 16.21 -19.95 1.27
N ALA A 170 17.12 -19.04 1.59
CA ALA A 170 17.37 -18.60 2.95
C ALA A 170 17.61 -17.09 3.00
N THR A 171 17.21 -16.46 4.09
CA THR A 171 17.40 -15.03 4.35
C THR A 171 18.21 -14.81 5.63
N GLY A 172 19.08 -13.81 5.62
CA GLY A 172 19.68 -13.26 6.83
C GLY A 172 18.75 -12.22 7.46
N ASP A 173 19.21 -11.00 7.67
CA ASP A 173 18.34 -9.86 8.04
C ASP A 173 17.38 -9.42 6.91
N GLY A 174 17.54 -10.02 5.72
CA GLY A 174 16.87 -9.67 4.49
C GLY A 174 15.47 -10.25 4.30
N ARG A 175 14.99 -10.15 3.06
CA ARG A 175 13.71 -10.66 2.59
C ARG A 175 13.81 -11.04 1.12
N VAL A 176 13.04 -12.04 0.70
CA VAL A 176 12.87 -12.36 -0.72
C VAL A 176 11.41 -12.65 -1.03
N ASP A 177 10.93 -12.10 -2.15
CA ASP A 177 9.62 -12.41 -2.71
C ASP A 177 9.77 -13.24 -3.97
N VAL A 178 8.93 -14.26 -4.09
CA VAL A 178 8.90 -15.17 -5.24
C VAL A 178 7.47 -15.27 -5.75
N GLN A 179 7.28 -14.97 -7.02
CA GLN A 179 6.02 -15.22 -7.72
C GLN A 179 6.13 -16.55 -8.48
N PHE A 180 5.06 -17.34 -8.47
CA PHE A 180 5.01 -18.66 -9.11
C PHE A 180 3.66 -18.95 -9.79
N GLY A 181 2.87 -17.91 -10.02
CA GLY A 181 1.57 -17.96 -10.65
C GLY A 181 1.01 -16.56 -10.87
N GLY A 182 -0.08 -16.46 -11.63
CA GLY A 182 -0.78 -15.19 -11.91
C GLY A 182 -1.01 -14.34 -10.65
N ASP A 183 -1.62 -14.96 -9.64
CA ASP A 183 -1.89 -14.32 -8.36
C ASP A 183 -1.35 -15.18 -7.20
N SER A 184 -0.25 -15.92 -7.44
CA SER A 184 0.40 -16.74 -6.42
C SER A 184 1.84 -16.29 -6.19
N ALA A 185 2.13 -15.90 -4.95
CA ALA A 185 3.44 -15.45 -4.53
C ALA A 185 3.69 -15.75 -3.05
N LEU A 186 4.95 -15.77 -2.67
CA LEU A 186 5.38 -15.87 -1.28
C LEU A 186 6.41 -14.77 -0.96
N SER A 187 6.46 -14.36 0.29
CA SER A 187 7.47 -13.46 0.86
C SER A 187 8.11 -14.16 2.05
N LEU A 188 9.38 -14.49 1.92
CA LEU A 188 10.18 -15.09 2.98
C LEU A 188 10.79 -13.95 3.81
N GLY A 189 10.41 -13.89 5.09
CA GLY A 189 10.87 -12.86 6.03
C GLY A 189 12.33 -13.05 6.44
N PRO A 190 12.85 -12.21 7.35
CA PRO A 190 14.20 -12.34 7.88
C PRO A 190 14.42 -13.68 8.61
N MET A 191 15.66 -14.15 8.62
CA MET A 191 16.17 -15.31 9.35
C MET A 191 15.33 -16.56 9.10
N SER A 192 14.95 -16.77 7.84
CA SER A 192 14.00 -17.79 7.44
C SER A 192 14.57 -18.65 6.31
N THR A 193 14.15 -19.90 6.24
CA THR A 193 14.46 -20.83 5.15
C THR A 193 13.18 -21.44 4.59
N ILE A 194 13.20 -21.72 3.29
CA ILE A 194 12.13 -22.45 2.61
C ILE A 194 12.73 -23.42 1.59
N LYS A 195 12.22 -24.66 1.54
CA LYS A 195 12.59 -25.66 0.54
C LYS A 195 11.37 -26.04 -0.30
N LEU A 196 11.53 -26.01 -1.62
CA LEU A 196 10.49 -26.36 -2.59
C LEU A 196 10.47 -27.89 -2.79
N ARG A 197 9.75 -28.65 -1.94
CA ARG A 197 9.77 -30.13 -1.96
C ARG A 197 9.04 -30.71 -3.17
N ARG A 198 7.86 -30.17 -3.47
CA ARG A 198 7.09 -30.40 -4.70
C ARG A 198 6.65 -29.06 -5.25
N PHE A 199 6.75 -28.90 -6.56
CA PHE A 199 6.53 -27.61 -7.19
C PHE A 199 6.01 -27.79 -8.61
N ASP A 200 4.78 -28.28 -8.71
CA ASP A 200 4.11 -28.58 -9.97
C ASP A 200 2.63 -28.14 -9.93
N ALA A 201 1.97 -28.19 -11.09
CA ALA A 201 0.61 -27.71 -11.25
C ALA A 201 -0.43 -28.52 -10.46
N GLY A 202 -0.08 -29.72 -9.97
CA GLY A 202 -0.95 -30.55 -9.14
C GLY A 202 -0.69 -30.36 -7.65
N THR A 203 0.57 -30.26 -7.23
CA THR A 203 0.96 -30.13 -5.83
C THR A 203 2.09 -29.13 -5.64
N ILE A 204 1.88 -28.20 -4.71
CA ILE A 204 2.92 -27.31 -4.18
C ILE A 204 3.14 -27.69 -2.72
N GLU A 205 4.35 -28.12 -2.38
CA GLU A 205 4.75 -28.53 -1.03
C GLU A 205 6.01 -27.77 -0.63
N LEU A 206 5.89 -26.95 0.41
CA LEU A 206 6.93 -26.05 0.89
C LEU A 206 7.34 -26.47 2.31
N ALA A 207 8.62 -26.70 2.57
CA ALA A 207 9.11 -26.88 3.94
C ALA A 207 9.67 -25.56 4.45
N VAL A 208 9.21 -25.08 5.60
CA VAL A 208 9.50 -23.72 6.10
C VAL A 208 10.07 -23.77 7.51
N GLU A 209 11.12 -22.99 7.72
CA GLU A 209 11.65 -22.60 9.03
C GLU A 209 11.77 -21.08 9.07
N GLY A 210 11.33 -20.42 10.14
CA GLY A 210 11.16 -18.96 10.19
C GLY A 210 9.77 -18.52 9.71
N SER A 211 9.67 -17.37 9.05
CA SER A 211 8.41 -16.71 8.70
C SER A 211 8.22 -16.58 7.18
N VAL A 212 7.07 -17.03 6.69
CA VAL A 212 6.64 -16.84 5.29
C VAL A 212 5.22 -16.28 5.23
N VAL A 213 5.00 -15.29 4.37
CA VAL A 213 3.67 -14.79 3.99
C VAL A 213 3.37 -15.30 2.58
N ILE A 214 2.19 -15.86 2.36
CA ILE A 214 1.84 -16.50 1.10
C ILE A 214 0.49 -15.98 0.61
N THR A 215 0.46 -15.57 -0.65
CA THR A 215 -0.76 -15.34 -1.41
C THR A 215 -0.92 -16.45 -2.44
N VAL A 216 -2.09 -17.09 -2.48
CA VAL A 216 -2.37 -18.24 -3.35
C VAL A 216 -3.62 -17.95 -4.17
N ALA A 217 -3.52 -18.16 -5.48
CA ALA A 217 -4.69 -18.11 -6.37
C ALA A 217 -5.64 -19.28 -6.06
N PRO A 218 -6.95 -19.15 -6.31
CA PRO A 218 -7.91 -20.24 -6.17
C PRO A 218 -7.43 -21.50 -6.91
N ARG A 219 -7.53 -22.66 -6.23
CA ARG A 219 -7.03 -23.94 -6.73
C ARG A 219 -8.15 -24.73 -7.39
N ALA A 220 -7.83 -25.42 -8.49
CA ALA A 220 -8.74 -26.36 -9.13
C ALA A 220 -8.94 -27.59 -8.26
N GLU A 221 -10.00 -28.35 -8.51
CA GLU A 221 -10.23 -29.63 -7.84
C GLU A 221 -9.02 -30.57 -8.02
N GLY A 222 -8.57 -31.19 -6.93
CA GLY A 222 -7.38 -32.05 -6.92
C GLY A 222 -6.03 -31.34 -6.80
N GLN A 223 -5.98 -30.00 -6.94
CA GLN A 223 -4.76 -29.24 -6.66
C GLN A 223 -4.56 -29.06 -5.15
N ARG A 224 -3.33 -29.26 -4.68
CA ARG A 224 -2.99 -29.12 -3.26
C ARG A 224 -1.87 -28.11 -3.05
N PHE A 225 -1.99 -27.34 -1.97
CA PHE A 225 -0.96 -26.43 -1.52
C PHE A 225 -0.70 -26.69 -0.04
N VAL A 226 0.52 -27.12 0.28
CA VAL A 226 0.91 -27.64 1.58
C VAL A 226 2.17 -26.90 2.06
N VAL A 227 2.16 -26.48 3.32
CA VAL A 227 3.33 -25.94 4.00
C VAL A 227 3.66 -26.83 5.20
N ASP A 228 4.82 -27.46 5.16
CA ASP A 228 5.38 -28.25 6.26
C ASP A 228 6.19 -27.33 7.18
N ALA A 229 5.72 -27.21 8.42
CA ALA A 229 6.31 -26.40 9.49
C ALA A 229 6.70 -27.32 10.66
N GLY A 230 7.75 -28.11 10.46
CA GLY A 230 8.20 -29.13 11.40
C GLY A 230 7.22 -30.31 11.47
N GLU A 231 6.62 -30.52 12.65
CA GLU A 231 5.62 -31.58 12.89
C GLU A 231 4.22 -31.21 12.39
N HIS A 232 4.01 -29.93 12.05
CA HIS A 232 2.72 -29.40 11.62
C HIS A 232 2.67 -29.25 10.11
N VAL A 233 1.54 -29.61 9.54
CA VAL A 233 1.23 -29.48 8.11
C VAL A 233 0.09 -28.48 7.96
N VAL A 234 0.29 -27.45 7.13
CA VAL A 234 -0.71 -26.44 6.81
C VAL A 234 -1.19 -26.66 5.38
N GLU A 235 -2.42 -27.14 5.22
CA GLU A 235 -3.07 -27.30 3.92
C GLU A 235 -3.97 -26.10 3.63
N VAL A 236 -3.73 -25.47 2.48
CA VAL A 236 -4.35 -24.19 2.14
C VAL A 236 -5.60 -24.42 1.30
N ARG A 237 -6.72 -23.87 1.76
CA ARG A 237 -7.96 -23.75 0.99
C ARG A 237 -8.25 -22.31 0.56
N GLY A 238 -7.59 -21.35 1.20
CA GLY A 238 -7.75 -19.90 1.06
C GLY A 238 -6.65 -19.22 0.24
N THR A 239 -6.64 -17.88 0.31
CA THR A 239 -5.85 -17.05 -0.60
C THR A 239 -4.72 -16.27 0.07
N GLU A 240 -4.76 -15.99 1.36
CA GLU A 240 -3.70 -15.20 2.02
C GLU A 240 -3.51 -15.58 3.49
N PHE A 241 -2.31 -16.03 3.83
CA PHE A 241 -1.97 -16.50 5.17
C PHE A 241 -0.47 -16.35 5.43
N ARG A 242 -0.10 -16.43 6.71
CA ARG A 242 1.28 -16.38 7.20
C ARG A 242 1.54 -17.61 8.05
N VAL A 243 2.71 -18.21 7.86
CA VAL A 243 3.24 -19.28 8.71
C VAL A 243 4.53 -18.78 9.35
N SER A 244 4.66 -18.96 10.66
CA SER A 244 5.89 -18.71 11.39
C SER A 244 6.21 -19.93 12.23
N HIS A 245 7.38 -20.52 12.01
CA HIS A 245 7.81 -21.77 12.64
C HIS A 245 9.21 -21.61 13.21
N ASP A 246 9.36 -21.92 14.50
CA ASP A 246 10.66 -22.03 15.15
C ASP A 246 10.68 -23.25 16.09
N ALA A 247 11.78 -23.41 16.83
CA ALA A 247 11.95 -24.53 17.77
C ALA A 247 10.95 -24.51 18.94
N ARG A 248 10.23 -23.40 19.19
CA ARG A 248 9.32 -23.22 20.32
C ARG A 248 7.87 -23.36 19.92
N ALA A 249 7.49 -22.90 18.73
CA ALA A 249 6.10 -22.90 18.30
C ALA A 249 5.93 -22.82 16.78
N THR A 250 4.73 -23.18 16.34
CA THR A 250 4.22 -22.88 15.01
C THR A 250 3.01 -21.96 15.12
N SER A 251 3.06 -20.81 14.47
CA SER A 251 1.95 -19.88 14.39
C SER A 251 1.45 -19.76 12.96
N VAL A 252 0.14 -19.88 12.77
CA VAL A 252 -0.52 -19.76 11.48
C VAL A 252 -1.60 -18.70 11.59
N ALA A 253 -1.46 -17.61 10.84
CA ALA A 253 -2.45 -16.54 10.75
C ALA A 253 -3.08 -16.53 9.36
N CYS A 254 -4.40 -16.57 9.27
CA CYS A 254 -5.11 -16.50 8.00
C CYS A 254 -5.76 -15.13 7.84
N HIS A 255 -5.25 -14.32 6.92
CA HIS A 255 -5.83 -13.02 6.62
C HIS A 255 -7.10 -13.16 5.76
N ARG A 256 -7.03 -14.01 4.72
CA ARG A 256 -8.15 -14.28 3.81
C ARG A 256 -8.28 -15.76 3.46
N GLY A 257 -9.53 -16.24 3.51
CA GLY A 257 -9.89 -17.60 3.16
C GLY A 257 -9.86 -18.53 4.37
N MET A 258 -9.30 -19.72 4.21
CA MET A 258 -9.26 -20.78 5.21
C MET A 258 -7.98 -21.61 5.04
N VAL A 259 -7.37 -22.00 6.14
CA VAL A 259 -6.29 -22.99 6.16
C VAL A 259 -6.62 -24.09 7.15
N VAL A 260 -6.18 -25.31 6.87
CA VAL A 260 -6.28 -26.45 7.77
C VAL A 260 -4.89 -26.70 8.32
N VAL A 261 -4.73 -26.61 9.64
CA VAL A 261 -3.51 -27.01 10.33
C VAL A 261 -3.72 -28.40 10.88
N SER A 262 -2.77 -29.31 10.65
CA SER A 262 -2.86 -30.70 11.09
C SER A 262 -1.52 -31.25 11.55
N ASP A 263 -1.59 -32.25 12.41
CA ASP A 263 -0.48 -33.08 12.85
C ASP A 263 -0.94 -34.55 12.92
N THR A 264 -0.22 -35.40 13.65
CA THR A 264 -0.62 -36.80 13.88
C THR A 264 -1.80 -36.97 14.84
N THR A 265 -2.15 -35.93 15.61
CA THR A 265 -3.18 -35.94 16.65
C THR A 265 -4.55 -35.49 16.12
N GLY A 266 -4.57 -34.63 15.10
CA GLY A 266 -5.79 -34.16 14.48
C GLY A 266 -5.61 -32.99 13.54
N LYS A 267 -6.70 -32.25 13.31
CA LYS A 267 -6.73 -31.09 12.41
C LYS A 267 -7.64 -30.00 12.98
N VAL A 268 -7.27 -28.75 12.72
CA VAL A 268 -8.01 -27.55 13.11
C VAL A 268 -8.10 -26.60 11.92
N GLU A 269 -9.29 -26.05 11.69
CA GLU A 269 -9.54 -25.06 10.64
C GLU A 269 -9.31 -23.63 11.16
N VAL A 270 -8.53 -22.84 10.44
CA VAL A 270 -8.23 -21.43 10.76
C VAL A 270 -8.79 -20.55 9.65
N GLY A 271 -9.93 -19.91 9.95
CA GLY A 271 -10.63 -19.02 9.01
C GLY A 271 -10.00 -17.62 8.90
N ALA A 272 -10.60 -16.79 8.04
CA ALA A 272 -10.17 -15.41 7.84
C ALA A 272 -10.18 -14.59 9.14
N ALA A 273 -9.19 -13.71 9.27
CA ALA A 273 -8.92 -12.90 10.46
C ALA A 273 -8.76 -13.71 11.76
N ARG A 274 -8.30 -14.97 11.66
CA ARG A 274 -7.98 -15.82 12.81
C ARG A 274 -6.51 -16.23 12.78
N ARG A 275 -6.00 -16.58 13.96
CA ARG A 275 -4.65 -17.12 14.16
C ARG A 275 -4.72 -18.31 15.11
N ILE A 276 -3.87 -19.30 14.89
CA ILE A 276 -3.59 -20.36 15.85
C ILE A 276 -2.09 -20.37 16.15
N THR A 277 -1.73 -20.68 17.39
CA THR A 277 -0.34 -20.88 17.80
C THR A 277 -0.26 -22.19 18.54
N ILE A 278 0.58 -23.10 18.06
CA ILE A 278 0.78 -24.43 18.64
C ILE A 278 2.20 -24.46 19.19
N ALA A 279 2.32 -24.62 20.52
CA ALA A 279 3.62 -24.79 21.16
C ALA A 279 4.25 -26.14 20.75
N ALA A 280 5.58 -26.22 20.73
CA ALA A 280 6.28 -27.47 20.42
C ALA A 280 5.79 -28.62 21.33
N GLY A 281 5.55 -29.78 20.73
CA GLY A 281 5.05 -30.98 21.42
C GLY A 281 3.59 -30.93 21.87
N HIS A 282 2.83 -29.88 21.56
CA HIS A 282 1.40 -29.82 21.84
C HIS A 282 0.59 -30.33 20.65
N ALA A 283 -0.53 -30.99 20.96
CA ALA A 283 -1.44 -31.52 19.94
C ALA A 283 -2.20 -30.38 19.24
N VAL A 284 -2.23 -30.37 17.91
CA VAL A 284 -3.01 -29.39 17.15
C VAL A 284 -4.48 -29.43 17.55
N ALA A 285 -5.03 -30.62 17.81
CA ALA A 285 -6.42 -30.80 18.20
C ALA A 285 -6.80 -30.17 19.55
N SER A 286 -5.82 -29.89 20.44
CA SER A 286 -6.08 -29.19 21.71
C SER A 286 -6.05 -27.67 21.60
N GLU A 287 -5.60 -27.13 20.47
CA GLU A 287 -5.50 -25.70 20.25
C GLU A 287 -6.74 -25.14 19.56
N HIS A 288 -7.04 -23.86 19.79
CA HIS A 288 -8.20 -23.19 19.22
C HIS A 288 -7.80 -21.89 18.50
N PRO A 289 -8.32 -21.63 17.30
CA PRO A 289 -8.06 -20.38 16.59
C PRO A 289 -8.63 -19.18 17.36
N VAL A 290 -7.79 -18.19 17.62
CA VAL A 290 -8.16 -16.91 18.24
C VAL A 290 -8.30 -15.82 17.18
N GLU A 291 -8.92 -14.70 17.55
CA GLU A 291 -8.98 -13.52 16.67
C GLU A 291 -7.58 -12.95 16.45
N MET A 292 -7.34 -12.54 15.20
CA MET A 292 -6.07 -11.94 14.81
C MET A 292 -5.93 -10.54 15.43
N SER A 293 -4.76 -10.24 15.99
CA SER A 293 -4.52 -8.93 16.58
C SER A 293 -4.39 -7.83 15.51
N ALA A 294 -4.49 -6.57 15.93
CA ALA A 294 -4.22 -5.43 15.03
C ALA A 294 -2.76 -5.43 14.53
N GLU A 295 -1.81 -5.91 15.35
CA GLU A 295 -0.40 -6.04 14.98
C GLU A 295 -0.20 -7.11 13.91
N ASP A 296 -0.81 -8.29 14.09
CA ASP A 296 -0.76 -9.36 13.07
C ASP A 296 -1.37 -8.89 11.75
N SER A 297 -2.50 -8.15 11.82
CA SER A 297 -3.16 -7.58 10.64
C SER A 297 -2.25 -6.57 9.93
N ALA A 298 -1.66 -5.64 10.68
CA ALA A 298 -0.72 -4.66 10.13
C ALA A 298 0.53 -5.33 9.53
N ALA A 299 0.95 -6.49 10.06
CA ALA A 299 2.06 -7.24 9.52
C ALA A 299 1.79 -7.81 8.11
N PHE A 300 0.52 -8.08 7.74
CA PHE A 300 0.17 -8.40 6.35
C PHE A 300 0.32 -7.17 5.44
N ASP A 301 -0.15 -6.02 5.90
CA ASP A 301 -0.14 -4.77 5.12
C ASP A 301 1.28 -4.22 4.88
N GLN A 302 2.17 -4.39 5.85
CA GLN A 302 3.56 -3.93 5.74
C GLN A 302 4.40 -4.76 4.75
N ALA A 303 3.93 -5.97 4.42
CA ALA A 303 4.78 -7.02 3.88
C ALA A 303 4.12 -7.90 2.81
N PRO A 304 3.16 -7.42 1.99
CA PRO A 304 2.51 -8.29 1.02
C PRO A 304 3.54 -8.84 0.02
N PRO A 305 3.43 -10.12 -0.37
CA PRO A 305 4.23 -10.67 -1.46
C PRO A 305 4.05 -9.83 -2.75
N LEU A 306 5.16 -9.39 -3.34
CA LEU A 306 5.11 -8.63 -4.58
C LEU A 306 4.76 -9.54 -5.77
N THR A 307 3.61 -9.27 -6.40
CA THR A 307 3.17 -9.91 -7.64
C THR A 307 3.30 -8.95 -8.81
N LEU A 308 3.81 -9.44 -9.93
CA LEU A 308 3.81 -8.74 -11.21
C LEU A 308 2.48 -8.99 -11.94
N PRO A 309 1.99 -8.01 -12.71
CA PRO A 309 0.63 -8.02 -13.25
C PRO A 309 0.47 -8.98 -14.44
N LEU A 310 1.58 -9.39 -15.06
CA LEU A 310 1.62 -10.30 -16.20
C LEU A 310 2.47 -11.52 -15.83
N TRP A 311 1.82 -12.60 -15.41
CA TRP A 311 2.52 -13.86 -15.18
C TRP A 311 2.55 -14.70 -16.45
N ASP A 312 3.68 -14.64 -17.13
CA ASP A 312 4.18 -15.67 -18.04
C ASP A 312 5.66 -15.80 -17.69
N PRO A 313 6.12 -16.91 -17.11
CA PRO A 313 7.49 -17.00 -16.60
C PRO A 313 8.52 -16.80 -17.72
N THR A 314 8.27 -17.32 -18.92
CA THR A 314 9.19 -17.20 -20.06
C THR A 314 9.16 -15.80 -20.67
N ALA A 315 8.01 -15.12 -20.66
CA ALA A 315 7.94 -13.72 -21.09
C ALA A 315 8.54 -12.80 -20.02
N LEU A 316 8.30 -13.03 -18.74
CA LEU A 316 8.82 -12.22 -17.64
C LEU A 316 10.34 -12.27 -17.60
N GLU A 317 10.94 -13.45 -17.75
CA GLU A 317 12.40 -13.57 -17.81
C GLU A 317 13.01 -12.70 -18.92
N ARG A 318 12.32 -12.58 -20.06
CA ARG A 318 12.78 -11.81 -21.23
C ARG A 318 12.40 -10.32 -21.20
N ASN A 319 11.26 -10.01 -20.59
CA ASN A 319 10.60 -8.70 -20.65
C ASN A 319 10.55 -8.01 -19.28
N SER A 320 11.43 -8.39 -18.35
CA SER A 320 11.62 -7.68 -17.10
C SER A 320 13.10 -7.60 -16.78
N ALA A 321 13.48 -6.60 -15.99
CA ALA A 321 14.85 -6.43 -15.54
C ALA A 321 14.88 -6.09 -14.05
N PRO A 322 15.95 -6.47 -13.34
CA PRO A 322 16.14 -6.04 -11.97
C PRO A 322 16.48 -4.54 -11.94
N LEU A 323 15.79 -3.81 -11.07
CA LEU A 323 16.12 -2.45 -10.65
C LEU A 323 16.67 -2.52 -9.22
N GLU A 324 17.95 -2.17 -9.06
CA GLU A 324 18.58 -1.98 -7.76
C GLU A 324 18.36 -0.55 -7.27
N ILE A 325 17.80 -0.41 -6.07
CA ILE A 325 17.59 0.86 -5.40
C ILE A 325 18.59 0.94 -4.25
N ALA A 326 19.56 1.82 -4.38
CA ALA A 326 20.58 2.06 -3.37
C ALA A 326 20.25 3.33 -2.58
N THR A 327 20.47 3.31 -1.27
CA THR A 327 20.25 4.44 -0.35
C THR A 327 21.41 4.52 0.64
N SER A 328 21.73 5.71 1.14
CA SER A 328 22.73 5.93 2.20
C SER A 328 22.24 5.54 3.62
N GLY A 329 21.19 4.72 3.72
CA GLY A 329 20.58 4.23 4.95
C GLY A 329 19.28 3.48 4.68
N HIS A 330 18.65 2.91 5.72
CA HIS A 330 17.39 2.18 5.54
C HIS A 330 16.20 3.13 5.41
N ARG A 331 15.68 3.27 4.19
CA ARG A 331 14.54 4.14 3.88
C ARG A 331 13.45 3.36 3.17
N GLY A 332 12.21 3.66 3.53
CA GLY A 332 11.06 3.18 2.77
C GLY A 332 11.16 3.67 1.32
N VAL A 333 10.99 2.78 0.35
CA VAL A 333 11.01 3.13 -1.07
C VAL A 333 9.75 2.65 -1.79
N ARG A 334 9.31 3.44 -2.77
CA ARG A 334 8.25 3.10 -3.71
C ARG A 334 8.78 3.18 -5.13
N VAL A 335 8.29 2.28 -5.98
CA VAL A 335 8.47 2.37 -7.43
C VAL A 335 7.10 2.42 -8.07
N ASP A 336 6.85 3.46 -8.85
CA ASP A 336 5.54 3.70 -9.50
C ASP A 336 4.36 3.71 -8.52
N GLY A 337 4.61 4.18 -7.29
CA GLY A 337 3.63 4.22 -6.20
C GLY A 337 3.43 2.89 -5.47
N ILE A 338 4.10 1.80 -5.88
CA ILE A 338 4.07 0.51 -5.20
C ILE A 338 5.10 0.51 -4.08
N GLU A 339 4.67 0.22 -2.85
CA GLU A 339 5.55 0.17 -1.68
C GLU A 339 6.39 -1.10 -1.65
N LEU A 340 7.71 -0.94 -1.64
CA LEU A 340 8.65 -2.05 -1.73
C LEU A 340 9.35 -2.36 -0.40
N GLY A 341 9.15 -1.55 0.63
CA GLY A 341 9.82 -1.70 1.92
C GLY A 341 11.12 -0.91 2.01
N LEU A 342 12.09 -1.38 2.80
CA LEU A 342 13.32 -0.65 3.10
C LEU A 342 14.42 -0.95 2.08
N ALA A 343 15.02 0.09 1.49
CA ALA A 343 16.24 0.00 0.70
C ALA A 343 17.51 -0.13 1.61
N PRO A 344 18.64 -0.67 1.13
CA PRO A 344 18.88 -1.13 -0.24
C PRO A 344 18.10 -2.39 -0.59
N LEU A 345 17.54 -2.42 -1.81
CA LEU A 345 16.80 -3.57 -2.33
C LEU A 345 16.93 -3.68 -3.84
N LYS A 346 16.59 -4.85 -4.37
CA LYS A 346 16.41 -5.14 -5.80
C LYS A 346 14.96 -5.54 -6.03
N VAL A 347 14.38 -5.05 -7.12
CA VAL A 347 13.01 -5.35 -7.53
C VAL A 347 12.96 -5.62 -9.02
N ARG A 348 12.14 -6.58 -9.44
CA ARG A 348 11.88 -6.84 -10.85
C ARG A 348 10.84 -5.84 -11.36
N VAL A 349 11.17 -5.14 -12.45
CA VAL A 349 10.25 -4.22 -13.12
C VAL A 349 10.21 -4.48 -14.63
N MET A 350 9.12 -4.09 -15.28
CA MET A 350 9.06 -4.09 -16.75
C MET A 350 10.02 -3.03 -17.31
N PRO A 351 10.59 -3.18 -18.51
CA PRO A 351 11.39 -2.13 -19.14
C PRO A 351 10.57 -0.85 -19.34
N GLY A 352 11.24 0.29 -19.20
CA GLY A 352 10.63 1.61 -19.36
C GLY A 352 11.08 2.60 -18.30
N ARG A 353 10.36 3.72 -18.23
CA ARG A 353 10.65 4.81 -17.30
C ARG A 353 9.85 4.64 -16.02
N HIS A 354 10.54 4.53 -14.89
CA HIS A 354 9.95 4.34 -13.56
C HIS A 354 10.20 5.54 -12.66
N SER A 355 9.19 5.87 -11.86
CA SER A 355 9.33 6.84 -10.78
C SER A 355 9.80 6.14 -9.52
N VAL A 356 10.84 6.69 -8.89
CA VAL A 356 11.32 6.21 -7.59
C VAL A 356 10.98 7.27 -6.54
N GLU A 357 10.30 6.86 -5.48
CA GLU A 357 10.04 7.69 -4.30
C GLU A 357 10.71 7.08 -3.08
N ALA A 358 11.20 7.92 -2.18
CA ALA A 358 11.81 7.51 -0.92
C ALA A 358 11.17 8.28 0.24
N ALA A 359 11.00 7.61 1.37
CA ALA A 359 10.52 8.21 2.60
C ALA A 359 11.59 9.16 3.17
N ASP A 360 11.17 10.37 3.56
CA ASP A 360 11.96 11.30 4.36
C ASP A 360 12.05 10.83 5.82
N SER A 361 12.84 11.54 6.63
CA SER A 361 12.96 11.28 8.07
C SER A 361 11.64 11.37 8.87
N ALA A 362 10.59 11.98 8.30
CA ALA A 362 9.25 12.03 8.87
C ALA A 362 8.32 10.93 8.30
N GLY A 363 8.86 9.98 7.53
CA GLY A 363 8.08 8.89 6.92
C GLY A 363 7.26 9.30 5.69
N ARG A 364 7.42 10.52 5.17
CA ARG A 364 6.67 10.99 4.00
C ARG A 364 7.43 10.65 2.74
N PHE A 365 6.77 9.95 1.82
CA PHE A 365 7.35 9.64 0.52
C PHE A 365 7.46 10.88 -0.35
N ARG A 366 8.66 11.09 -0.92
CA ARG A 366 8.97 12.14 -1.88
C ARG A 366 9.62 11.51 -3.10
N ARG A 367 9.35 12.06 -4.29
CA ARG A 367 10.01 11.61 -5.51
C ARG A 367 11.52 11.85 -5.40
N ALA A 368 12.28 10.77 -5.46
CA ALA A 368 13.73 10.78 -5.51
C ALA A 368 14.25 11.00 -6.94
N GLY A 369 13.52 10.50 -7.94
CA GLY A 369 13.85 10.72 -9.35
C GLY A 369 13.09 9.80 -10.31
N TRP A 370 13.58 9.76 -11.54
CA TRP A 370 13.14 8.82 -12.58
C TRP A 370 14.32 7.94 -12.99
N VAL A 371 14.03 6.70 -13.35
CA VAL A 371 15.02 5.76 -13.87
C VAL A 371 14.48 5.07 -15.11
N ASP A 372 15.28 5.02 -16.17
CA ASP A 372 14.97 4.26 -17.37
C ASP A 372 15.61 2.87 -17.24
N VAL A 373 14.76 1.85 -17.20
CA VAL A 373 15.16 0.45 -17.05
C VAL A 373 15.12 -0.23 -18.42
N ALA A 374 16.26 -0.79 -18.83
CA ALA A 374 16.39 -1.58 -20.03
C ALA A 374 16.48 -3.09 -19.70
N THR A 375 16.24 -3.96 -20.67
CA THR A 375 16.35 -5.44 -20.54
C THR A 375 17.79 -5.96 -20.41
N ALA A 376 18.70 -5.18 -19.81
CA ALA A 376 20.09 -5.56 -19.68
C ALA A 376 20.27 -6.64 -18.58
N PRO A 377 21.17 -7.64 -18.77
CA PRO A 377 21.36 -8.73 -17.80
C PRO A 377 21.77 -8.29 -16.40
N GLY A 378 22.49 -7.16 -16.29
CA GLY A 378 22.95 -6.60 -15.02
C GLY A 378 21.91 -5.76 -14.28
N GLY A 379 20.75 -5.51 -14.90
CA GLY A 379 19.76 -4.58 -14.38
C GLY A 379 20.19 -3.12 -14.45
N THR A 380 19.37 -2.27 -13.85
CA THR A 380 19.63 -0.83 -13.71
C THR A 380 19.79 -0.50 -12.23
N ARG A 381 20.74 0.37 -11.88
CA ARG A 381 20.92 0.87 -10.51
C ARG A 381 20.43 2.30 -10.43
N PHE A 382 19.59 2.58 -9.44
CA PHE A 382 19.17 3.92 -9.06
C PHE A 382 19.68 4.24 -7.66
N GLU A 383 20.51 5.27 -7.55
CA GLU A 383 20.94 5.79 -6.26
C GLU A 383 19.97 6.88 -5.80
N VAL A 384 19.26 6.60 -4.71
CA VAL A 384 18.42 7.59 -4.05
C VAL A 384 19.35 8.66 -3.48
N PRO A 385 19.23 9.92 -3.92
CA PRO A 385 20.06 10.99 -3.38
C PRO A 385 19.93 11.03 -1.86
N ALA A 386 21.07 11.21 -1.18
CA ALA A 386 21.04 11.50 0.24
C ALA A 386 20.07 12.68 0.46
N GLU A 387 19.22 12.57 1.50
CA GLU A 387 18.36 13.71 1.83
C GLU A 387 19.28 14.90 2.07
N PRO A 388 19.09 16.01 1.33
CA PRO A 388 19.89 17.20 1.58
C PRO A 388 19.74 17.51 3.08
N PRO A 389 20.86 17.76 3.79
CA PRO A 389 20.81 18.01 5.23
C PRO A 389 19.76 19.06 5.45
N ALA A 390 18.76 18.78 6.29
CA ALA A 390 17.51 19.52 6.29
C ALA A 390 17.75 21.05 6.34
N THR A 391 17.75 21.68 5.18
CA THR A 391 17.88 23.14 5.03
C THR A 391 16.59 23.81 5.49
N GLY A 392 15.52 23.03 5.65
CA GLY A 392 14.24 23.41 6.24
C GLY A 392 14.22 23.56 7.77
N ASN A 393 15.31 23.26 8.49
CA ASN A 393 15.28 23.35 9.96
C ASN A 393 15.06 24.79 10.43
N LEU A 394 15.70 25.79 9.82
CA LEU A 394 15.51 27.15 10.29
C LEU A 394 14.06 27.64 10.10
N LEU A 395 13.47 27.41 8.92
CA LEU A 395 12.10 27.83 8.63
C LEU A 395 11.06 27.09 9.48
N GLU A 396 11.26 25.78 9.69
CA GLU A 396 10.38 24.98 10.55
C GLU A 396 10.53 25.37 12.03
N ARG A 397 11.76 25.64 12.50
CA ARG A 397 11.99 26.15 13.86
C ARG A 397 11.37 27.53 14.06
N ARG A 398 11.46 28.43 13.07
CA ARG A 398 10.75 29.72 13.08
C ARG A 398 9.23 29.53 13.11
N ARG A 399 8.69 28.56 12.36
CA ARG A 399 7.26 28.24 12.38
C ARG A 399 6.83 27.72 13.75
N GLN A 400 7.58 26.79 14.35
CA GLN A 400 7.33 26.25 15.68
C GLN A 400 7.39 27.34 16.76
N LEU A 401 8.39 28.24 16.69
CA LEU A 401 8.47 29.39 17.56
C LEU A 401 7.20 30.25 17.46
N ARG A 402 6.80 30.65 16.24
CA ARG A 402 5.61 31.48 16.01
C ARG A 402 4.32 30.81 16.48
N ALA A 403 4.18 29.50 16.23
CA ALA A 403 3.02 28.72 16.67
C ALA A 403 2.97 28.52 18.18
N GLY A 404 4.12 28.48 18.85
CA GLY A 404 4.23 28.29 20.29
C GLY A 404 4.13 29.57 21.12
N ILE A 405 4.11 30.75 20.49
CA ILE A 405 3.95 32.02 21.20
C ILE A 405 2.57 32.09 21.85
N ASP A 406 2.55 32.14 23.18
CA ASP A 406 1.35 32.44 23.96
C ASP A 406 1.13 33.97 23.99
N HIS A 407 0.38 34.46 23.01
CA HIS A 407 0.04 35.88 22.90
C HIS A 407 -0.67 36.43 24.14
N SER A 408 -1.42 35.61 24.88
CA SER A 408 -2.09 36.06 26.10
C SER A 408 -1.08 36.37 27.19
N ARG A 409 -0.12 35.46 27.43
CA ARG A 409 0.97 35.68 28.40
C ARG A 409 1.89 36.83 28.00
N LEU A 410 2.23 36.95 26.71
CA LEU A 410 2.98 38.11 26.21
C LEU A 410 2.23 39.43 26.46
N GLY A 411 0.93 39.47 26.19
CA GLY A 411 0.08 40.62 26.48
C GLY A 411 0.05 41.02 27.96
N HIS A 412 0.25 40.08 28.88
CA HIS A 412 0.39 40.40 30.31
C HIS A 412 1.74 41.08 30.61
N CYS A 413 2.84 40.63 29.99
CA CYS A 413 4.15 41.24 30.16
C CYS A 413 4.17 42.71 29.70
N VAL A 414 3.52 43.02 28.57
CA VAL A 414 3.54 44.38 27.96
C VAL A 414 2.38 45.27 28.37
N ARG A 415 1.50 44.83 29.28
CA ARG A 415 0.28 45.57 29.66
C ARG A 415 0.56 46.98 30.19
N SER A 416 1.61 47.17 30.99
CA SER A 416 1.96 48.49 31.55
C SER A 416 2.39 49.46 30.46
N ILE A 417 3.10 48.96 29.44
CA ILE A 417 3.61 49.74 28.30
C ILE A 417 2.45 50.14 27.37
N ALA A 418 1.56 49.18 27.08
CA ALA A 418 0.35 49.44 26.32
C ALA A 418 -0.54 50.51 26.99
N LYS A 419 -0.66 50.49 28.32
CA LYS A 419 -1.40 51.53 29.09
C LYS A 419 -0.76 52.92 28.99
N ALA A 420 0.54 53.01 28.75
CA ALA A 420 1.25 54.27 28.55
C ALA A 420 1.12 54.81 27.11
N GLY A 421 0.40 54.10 26.22
CA GLY A 421 0.18 54.51 24.83
C GLY A 421 1.38 54.25 23.90
N VAL A 422 2.38 53.48 24.35
CA VAL A 422 3.51 53.08 23.51
C VAL A 422 3.10 51.86 22.68
N THR A 423 3.26 51.95 21.36
CA THR A 423 2.91 50.89 20.40
C THR A 423 4.10 50.56 19.51
N GLY A 424 4.13 49.35 18.93
CA GLY A 424 5.19 48.94 18.01
C GLY A 424 6.48 48.50 18.71
N THR A 425 6.36 48.10 19.98
CA THR A 425 7.49 47.60 20.77
C THR A 425 7.95 46.24 20.31
N TYR A 426 9.21 45.91 20.55
CA TYR A 426 9.78 44.65 20.07
C TYR A 426 10.86 44.08 21.00
N VAL A 427 11.10 42.79 20.81
CA VAL A 427 12.28 42.09 21.32
C VAL A 427 12.92 41.33 20.18
N GLN A 428 14.20 41.57 19.94
CA GLN A 428 15.02 40.74 19.08
C GLN A 428 15.76 39.72 19.94
N ILE A 429 15.49 38.45 19.70
CA ILE A 429 16.13 37.33 20.41
C ILE A 429 17.10 36.58 19.52
N GLU A 430 18.09 35.95 20.13
CA GLU A 430 18.88 34.87 19.55
C GLU A 430 18.59 33.58 20.32
N ILE A 431 18.17 32.55 19.61
CA ILE A 431 17.73 31.28 20.18
C ILE A 431 18.47 30.13 19.52
N ALA A 432 18.93 29.17 20.32
CA ALA A 432 19.43 27.89 19.85
C ALA A 432 18.53 26.76 20.33
N VAL A 433 18.13 25.88 19.43
CA VAL A 433 17.34 24.67 19.71
C VAL A 433 18.15 23.47 19.25
N ASP A 434 18.24 22.44 20.07
CA ASP A 434 18.97 21.21 19.75
C ASP A 434 18.14 20.21 18.92
N ALA A 435 18.70 19.04 18.63
CA ALA A 435 18.02 18.03 17.84
C ALA A 435 16.81 17.37 18.56
N ARG A 436 16.80 17.43 19.89
CA ARG A 436 15.73 16.89 20.73
C ARG A 436 14.57 17.88 20.89
N GLY A 437 14.75 19.12 20.43
CA GLY A 437 13.78 20.21 20.59
C GLY A 437 13.97 21.00 21.89
N ALA A 438 15.08 20.81 22.60
CA ALA A 438 15.40 21.59 23.80
C ALA A 438 16.03 22.92 23.40
N VAL A 439 15.63 24.01 24.07
CA VAL A 439 16.25 25.32 23.92
C VAL A 439 17.60 25.30 24.65
N GLY A 440 18.70 25.35 23.89
CA GLY A 440 20.05 25.40 24.45
C GLY A 440 20.39 26.77 25.04
N PHE A 441 20.01 27.85 24.37
CA PHE A 441 20.06 29.20 24.91
C PHE A 441 19.01 30.11 24.28
N LEU A 442 18.66 31.18 24.99
CA LEU A 442 17.76 32.23 24.52
C LEU A 442 18.21 33.59 25.10
N ASN A 443 18.79 34.42 24.24
CA ASN A 443 19.37 35.71 24.59
C ASN A 443 18.50 36.84 24.01
N VAL A 444 18.29 37.91 24.77
CA VAL A 444 17.73 39.17 24.25
C VAL A 444 18.90 39.99 23.72
N ILE A 445 18.91 40.24 22.41
CA ILE A 445 20.00 40.95 21.71
C ILE A 445 19.71 42.45 21.62
N ASP A 446 18.45 42.80 21.34
CA ASP A 446 17.99 44.19 21.19
C ASP A 446 16.52 44.31 21.62
N THR A 447 16.15 45.42 22.27
CA THR A 447 14.77 45.70 22.70
C THR A 447 14.60 47.16 23.11
N ASP A 448 13.39 47.69 22.88
CA ASP A 448 12.93 48.99 23.38
C ASP A 448 12.13 48.89 24.70
N LEU A 449 12.06 47.70 25.30
CA LEU A 449 11.34 47.45 26.55
C LEU A 449 12.22 47.73 27.79
N PRO A 450 11.64 48.16 28.92
CA PRO A 450 12.31 48.14 30.21
C PRO A 450 12.78 46.72 30.58
N SER A 451 13.91 46.62 31.30
CA SER A 451 14.55 45.34 31.62
C SER A 451 13.62 44.31 32.28
N ALA A 452 12.74 44.76 33.18
CA ALA A 452 11.75 43.90 33.83
C ALA A 452 10.75 43.29 32.83
N THR A 453 10.29 44.07 31.85
CA THR A 453 9.35 43.62 30.83
C THR A 453 10.04 42.71 29.81
N ALA A 454 11.27 43.04 29.40
CA ALA A 454 12.09 42.17 28.55
C ALA A 454 12.35 40.80 29.20
N SER A 455 12.62 40.76 30.51
CA SER A 455 12.78 39.49 31.25
C SER A 455 11.50 38.67 31.25
N CYS A 456 10.33 39.29 31.47
CA CYS A 456 9.04 38.61 31.41
C CYS A 456 8.80 37.98 30.02
N VAL A 457 9.06 38.72 28.94
CA VAL A 457 8.92 38.22 27.55
C VAL A 457 9.86 37.05 27.31
N ARG A 458 11.12 37.17 27.75
CA ARG A 458 12.13 36.11 27.66
C ARG A 458 11.66 34.81 28.30
N ASP A 459 11.08 34.90 29.51
CA ASP A 459 10.62 33.73 30.26
C ASP A 459 9.40 33.07 29.60
N VAL A 460 8.54 33.84 28.92
CA VAL A 460 7.44 33.30 28.09
C VAL A 460 8.00 32.55 26.87
N LEU A 461 8.98 33.13 26.16
CA LEU A 461 9.59 32.50 24.98
C LEU A 461 10.42 31.25 25.34
N ALA A 462 11.08 31.23 26.50
CA ALA A 462 11.83 30.08 26.99
C ALA A 462 10.94 28.87 27.32
N ALA A 463 9.64 29.09 27.56
CA ALA A 463 8.67 28.02 27.83
C ALA A 463 8.13 27.33 26.57
N ILE A 464 8.52 27.77 25.38
CA ILE A 464 8.05 27.20 24.10
C ILE A 464 8.70 25.83 23.87
N GLY A 465 7.86 24.81 23.68
CA GLY A 465 8.31 23.46 23.34
C GLY A 465 8.52 23.30 21.83
N PHE A 466 9.71 22.84 21.43
CA PHE A 466 9.99 22.46 20.04
C PHE A 466 9.90 20.95 19.88
N GLY A 467 9.39 20.49 18.74
CA GLY A 467 9.43 19.06 18.40
C GLY A 467 10.85 18.57 18.14
N ARG A 468 11.06 17.25 18.07
CA ARG A 468 12.31 16.70 17.52
C ARG A 468 12.50 17.19 16.08
N GLY A 469 13.72 17.56 15.73
CA GLY A 469 14.10 18.16 14.43
C GLY A 469 15.60 18.43 14.41
N ALA A 470 16.20 19.07 13.41
CA ALA A 470 17.62 19.38 13.55
C ALA A 470 17.87 20.60 14.44
N ALA A 471 19.09 20.65 14.95
CA ALA A 471 19.56 21.78 15.72
C ALA A 471 19.63 23.04 14.84
N ALA A 472 19.27 24.18 15.41
CA ALA A 472 19.35 25.47 14.73
C ALA A 472 19.61 26.59 15.73
N THR A 473 20.40 27.57 15.31
CA THR A 473 20.61 28.83 16.02
C THR A 473 20.19 29.96 15.10
N TRP A 474 19.35 30.88 15.58
CA TRP A 474 18.90 32.00 14.76
C TRP A 474 18.48 33.22 15.56
N ARG A 475 18.37 34.34 14.84
CA ARG A 475 17.80 35.59 15.35
C ARG A 475 16.38 35.77 14.83
N GLU A 476 15.48 36.14 15.73
CA GLU A 476 14.07 36.44 15.42
C GLU A 476 13.68 37.74 16.13
N ARG A 477 12.98 38.61 15.39
CA ARG A 477 12.31 39.77 15.96
C ARG A 477 10.87 39.37 16.29
N VAL A 478 10.46 39.60 17.53
CA VAL A 478 9.09 39.41 18.00
C VAL A 478 8.50 40.80 18.24
N ASP A 479 7.49 41.13 17.44
CA ASP A 479 6.70 42.34 17.64
C ASP A 479 5.61 42.06 18.69
N LEU A 480 5.41 42.99 19.63
CA LEU A 480 4.63 42.80 20.86
C LEU A 480 3.43 43.74 20.99
#